data_AF-A0A7C4B8T8-F1
#
_entry.id   AF-A0A7C4B8T8-F1
#
_cell.length_a   1.000
_cell.length_b   1.000
_cell.length_c   1.000
_cell.angle_alpha   90.00
_cell.angle_beta   90.00
_cell.angle_gamma   90.00
#
_symmetry.space_group_name_H-M   'P 1'
#
loop_
_entity.id
_entity.type
_entity.pdbx_description
1 polymer ?
#
loop_
_entity_poly.entity_id
_entity_poly.type
_entity_poly.pdbx_seq_one_letter_code
_entity_poly.pdbx_strand_id
1 'polypeptide(L)'
;ESNEILKRCLEVKVYWLSREEAMRIPGIVKLAGRLPPEVSQIRVVEIPGVDLQADGGPHVKNTCEVGEIVVERLESKGAKRKRIVYTVRP
;
A
#
# COMPACT_ATOMS: atom_id res chain seq x y z
N GLU A 1 9.08 -12.16 4.72
CA GLU A 1 9.12 -10.78 4.19
C GLU A 1 8.19 -9.80 4.91
N SER A 2 6.85 -9.85 4.79
CA SER A 2 5.98 -8.79 5.35
C SER A 2 6.22 -8.51 6.85
N ASN A 3 6.22 -9.53 7.71
CA ASN A 3 6.50 -9.34 9.14
C ASN A 3 7.93 -8.85 9.43
N GLU A 4 8.91 -9.15 8.57
CA GLU A 4 10.27 -8.64 8.72
C GLU A 4 10.31 -7.14 8.40
N ILE A 5 9.54 -6.69 7.39
CA ILE A 5 9.36 -5.27 7.08
C ILE A 5 8.69 -4.54 8.25
N LEU A 6 7.61 -5.10 8.80
CA LEU A 6 6.91 -4.46 9.93
C LEU A 6 7.85 -4.24 11.12
N LYS A 7 8.70 -5.22 11.43
CA LYS A 7 9.70 -5.18 12.51
C LYS A 7 10.85 -4.18 12.28
N ARG A 8 11.03 -3.67 11.05
CA ARG A 8 12.04 -2.63 10.77
C ARG A 8 11.61 -1.24 11.23
N CYS A 9 10.37 -1.08 11.71
CA CYS A 9 9.84 0.17 12.24
C CYS A 9 10.02 1.36 11.28
N LEU A 10 9.65 1.19 10.01
CA LEU A 10 9.80 2.22 9.00
C LEU A 10 8.73 3.30 9.17
N GLU A 11 9.12 4.56 9.05
CA GLU A 11 8.18 5.69 9.00
C GLU A 11 7.33 5.62 7.73
N VAL A 12 6.02 5.71 7.90
CA VAL A 12 5.06 5.79 6.80
C VAL A 12 4.87 7.27 6.45
N LYS A 13 5.35 7.66 5.27
CA LYS A 13 5.26 9.05 4.82
C LYS A 13 3.98 9.25 4.02
N VAL A 14 3.29 10.35 4.32
CA VAL A 14 2.07 10.74 3.62
C VAL A 14 2.26 12.16 3.11
N TYR A 15 2.11 12.35 1.81
CA TYR A 15 2.23 13.65 1.17
C TYR A 15 1.34 13.74 -0.07
N TRP A 16 1.31 14.91 -0.68
CA TRP A 16 0.51 15.19 -1.86
C TRP A 16 1.41 15.56 -3.03
N LEU A 17 1.14 14.98 -4.19
CA LEU A 17 1.76 15.35 -5.46
C LEU A 17 0.71 15.95 -6.39
N SER A 18 1.12 16.79 -7.33
CA SER A 18 0.23 17.10 -8.45
C SER A 18 -0.07 15.83 -9.25
N ARG A 19 -1.20 15.81 -9.94
CA ARG A 19 -1.56 14.72 -10.86
C ARG A 19 -0.44 14.46 -11.87
N GLU A 20 0.14 15.51 -12.43
CA GLU A 20 1.19 15.38 -13.43
C GLU A 20 2.44 14.71 -12.86
N GLU A 21 2.91 15.13 -11.69
CA GLU A 21 4.06 14.51 -11.01
C GLU A 21 3.78 13.06 -10.65
N ALA A 22 2.62 12.77 -10.07
CA ALA A 22 2.23 11.41 -9.73
C ALA A 22 2.21 10.52 -10.99
N MET A 23 1.61 10.98 -12.09
CA MET A 23 1.51 10.18 -13.32
C MET A 23 2.88 9.92 -14.00
N ARG A 24 3.93 10.69 -13.68
CA ARG A 24 5.30 10.42 -14.13
C ARG A 24 5.96 9.27 -13.37
N ILE A 25 5.48 8.92 -12.18
CA ILE A 25 6.07 7.87 -11.34
C ILE A 25 5.52 6.50 -11.79
N PRO A 26 6.35 5.60 -12.36
CA PRO A 26 5.88 4.30 -12.81
C PRO A 26 5.36 3.45 -11.65
N GLY A 27 4.18 2.84 -11.82
CA GLY A 27 3.64 1.88 -10.86
C GLY A 27 2.99 2.47 -9.60
N ILE A 28 3.00 3.81 -9.42
CA ILE A 28 2.34 4.47 -8.27
C ILE A 28 0.83 4.23 -8.22
N VAL A 29 0.24 3.90 -9.38
CA VAL A 29 -1.17 3.52 -9.52
C VAL A 29 -1.23 2.06 -9.93
N LYS A 30 -1.41 1.17 -8.97
CA LYS A 30 -1.47 -0.29 -9.22
C LYS A 30 -2.72 -0.72 -9.97
N LEU A 31 -3.80 0.05 -9.89
CA LEU A 31 -5.07 -0.21 -10.55
C LEU A 31 -5.27 0.79 -11.68
N ALA A 32 -4.91 0.40 -12.90
CA ALA A 32 -5.13 1.19 -14.10
C ALA A 32 -6.61 1.64 -14.18
N GLY A 33 -6.84 2.94 -14.36
CA GLY A 33 -8.18 3.50 -14.60
C GLY A 33 -9.03 3.82 -13.36
N ARG A 34 -8.51 3.73 -12.12
CA ARG A 34 -9.27 4.08 -10.90
C ARG A 34 -9.06 5.49 -10.37
N LEU A 35 -8.05 6.22 -10.82
CA LEU A 35 -7.89 7.62 -10.42
C LEU A 35 -8.96 8.47 -11.09
N PRO A 36 -9.86 9.13 -10.33
CA PRO A 36 -10.87 9.99 -10.92
C PRO A 36 -10.18 11.12 -11.71
N PRO A 37 -10.63 11.45 -12.93
CA PRO A 37 -9.96 12.41 -13.81
C PRO A 37 -9.88 13.82 -13.21
N GLU A 38 -10.81 14.17 -12.34
CA GLU A 38 -10.98 15.50 -11.77
C GLU A 38 -10.02 15.81 -10.61
N VAL A 39 -9.31 14.80 -10.09
CA VAL A 39 -8.40 14.99 -8.96
C VAL A 39 -7.10 15.63 -9.44
N SER A 40 -6.86 16.86 -8.99
CA SER A 40 -5.66 17.65 -9.29
C SER A 40 -4.46 17.32 -8.39
N GLN A 41 -4.72 16.89 -7.15
CA GLN A 41 -3.70 16.46 -6.18
C GLN A 41 -3.91 15.02 -5.76
N ILE A 42 -2.87 14.20 -5.92
CA ILE A 42 -2.87 12.79 -5.57
C ILE A 42 -2.22 12.63 -4.20
N ARG A 43 -2.94 12.01 -3.26
CA ARG A 43 -2.38 11.59 -1.99
C ARG A 43 -1.50 10.37 -2.20
N VAL A 44 -0.26 10.48 -1.74
CA VAL A 44 0.76 9.44 -1.87
C VAL A 44 1.12 8.94 -0.48
N VAL A 45 1.17 7.62 -0.35
CA VAL A 45 1.67 6.90 0.82
C VAL A 45 2.95 6.18 0.41
N GLU A 46 4.03 6.46 1.12
CA GLU A 46 5.34 5.86 0.91
C GLU A 46 5.76 5.09 2.17
N ILE A 47 6.15 3.83 1.96
CA ILE A 47 6.93 3.06 2.92
C ILE A 47 8.35 2.96 2.31
N PRO A 48 9.34 3.72 2.82
CA PRO A 48 10.63 3.88 2.16
C PRO A 48 11.33 2.54 1.86
N GLY A 49 11.70 2.35 0.59
CA GLY A 49 12.35 1.13 0.11
C GLY A 49 11.46 -0.11 0.10
N VAL A 50 10.15 0.04 0.29
CA VAL A 50 9.17 -1.06 0.28
C VAL A 50 8.08 -0.82 -0.77
N ASP A 51 7.34 0.28 -0.66
CA ASP A 51 6.20 0.55 -1.53
C ASP A 51 5.90 2.05 -1.62
N LEU A 52 5.33 2.46 -2.75
CA LEU A 52 4.92 3.82 -3.04
C LEU A 52 3.60 3.79 -3.81
N GLN A 53 2.53 4.36 -3.24
CA GLN A 53 1.20 4.20 -3.82
C GLN A 53 0.33 5.45 -3.69
N ALA A 54 -0.49 5.70 -4.70
CA ALA A 54 -1.63 6.61 -4.62
C ALA A 54 -2.74 5.98 -3.76
N ASP A 55 -3.02 6.54 -2.58
CA ASP A 55 -3.99 5.99 -1.63
C ASP A 55 -4.73 7.09 -0.83
N GLY A 56 -6.05 6.97 -0.73
CA GLY A 56 -6.93 7.92 -0.01
C GLY A 56 -7.30 7.51 1.42
N GLY A 57 -6.91 6.32 1.88
CA GLY A 57 -7.30 5.75 3.17
C GLY A 57 -6.41 6.18 4.36
N PRO A 58 -6.91 6.03 5.60
CA PRO A 58 -6.11 6.26 6.80
C PRO A 58 -4.98 5.23 6.93
N HIS A 59 -3.86 5.64 7.50
CA HIS A 59 -2.67 4.81 7.69
C HIS A 59 -2.05 5.07 9.08
N VAL A 60 -1.33 4.07 9.60
CA VAL A 60 -0.45 4.22 10.76
C VAL A 60 0.74 5.13 10.42
N LYS A 61 1.45 5.65 11.44
CA LYS A 61 2.64 6.48 11.24
C LYS A 61 3.91 5.66 11.06
N ASN A 62 3.93 4.44 11.58
CA ASN A 62 5.07 3.54 11.53
C ASN A 62 4.62 2.09 11.31
N THR A 63 5.40 1.33 10.53
CA THR A 63 5.06 -0.07 10.21
C THR A 63 4.96 -0.97 11.44
N CYS A 64 5.62 -0.65 12.55
CA CYS A 64 5.55 -1.47 13.76
C CYS A 64 4.22 -1.34 14.52
N GLU A 65 3.45 -0.28 14.26
CA GLU A 65 2.11 -0.10 14.85
C GLU A 65 1.09 -1.11 14.31
N VAL A 66 1.41 -1.80 13.21
CA VAL A 66 0.53 -2.81 12.62
C VAL A 66 0.48 -4.05 13.52
N GLY A 67 1.59 -4.46 14.14
CA GLY A 67 1.70 -5.74 14.84
C GLY A 67 2.18 -6.89 13.91
N GLU A 68 1.67 -8.10 14.12
CA GLU A 68 2.06 -9.30 13.36
C GLU A 68 0.96 -9.74 12.39
N ILE A 69 1.30 -9.87 11.10
CA ILE A 69 0.44 -10.46 10.09
C ILE A 69 0.47 -11.98 10.22
N VAL A 70 -0.70 -12.60 10.39
CA VAL A 70 -0.87 -14.05 10.45
C VAL A 70 -1.76 -14.50 9.30
N VAL A 71 -1.22 -15.30 8.39
CA VAL A 71 -1.98 -15.87 7.26
C VAL A 71 -2.89 -16.98 7.78
N GLU A 72 -4.20 -16.81 7.61
CA GLU A 72 -5.21 -17.79 8.03
C GLU A 72 -5.48 -18.82 6.96
N ARG A 73 -5.62 -18.37 5.70
CA ARG A 73 -5.93 -19.25 4.57
C ARG A 73 -5.49 -18.69 3.23
N LEU A 74 -5.17 -19.59 2.32
CA LEU A 74 -4.87 -19.32 0.91
C LEU A 74 -5.91 -20.01 0.04
N GLU A 75 -6.63 -19.23 -0.78
CA GLU A 75 -7.65 -19.75 -1.68
C GLU A 75 -7.24 -19.50 -3.14
N SER A 76 -7.39 -20.50 -4.00
CA SER A 76 -7.33 -20.30 -5.45
C SER A 76 -8.67 -19.73 -5.95
N LYS A 77 -8.64 -18.67 -6.76
CA LYS A 77 -9.79 -18.08 -7.44
C LYS A 77 -9.63 -18.17 -8.97
N GLY A 78 -8.94 -19.22 -9.42
CA GLY A 78 -8.61 -19.48 -10.83
C GLY A 78 -7.10 -19.48 -11.08
N ALA A 79 -6.70 -19.85 -12.30
CA ALA A 79 -5.29 -20.12 -12.65
C ALA A 79 -4.31 -18.97 -12.34
N LYS A 80 -4.76 -17.71 -12.39
CA LYS A 80 -3.92 -16.51 -12.18
C LYS A 80 -4.32 -15.67 -10.97
N ARG A 81 -5.23 -16.16 -10.11
CA ARG A 81 -5.76 -15.40 -8.98
C ARG A 81 -5.70 -16.21 -7.71
N LYS A 82 -4.93 -15.74 -6.74
CA LYS A 82 -4.92 -16.27 -5.37
C LYS A 82 -5.51 -15.21 -4.44
N ARG A 83 -6.26 -15.65 -3.45
CA ARG A 83 -6.75 -14.83 -2.35
C ARG A 83 -6.03 -15.27 -1.08
N ILE A 84 -5.40 -14.30 -0.42
CA ILE A 84 -4.79 -14.47 0.88
C ILE A 84 -5.76 -13.88 1.88
N VAL A 85 -6.15 -14.67 2.88
CA VAL A 85 -6.89 -14.17 4.04
C VAL A 85 -5.95 -14.24 5.23
N TYR A 86 -5.85 -13.11 5.92
CA TYR A 86 -4.94 -12.92 7.02
C TYR A 86 -5.63 -12.09 8.10
N THR A 87 -5.10 -12.20 9.31
CA THR A 87 -5.44 -11.37 10.45
C THR A 87 -4.19 -10.64 10.93
N VAL A 88 -4.40 -9.67 11.81
CA VAL A 88 -3.33 -8.89 12.43
C VAL A 88 -3.42 -9.07 13.93
N ARG A 89 -2.36 -9.57 14.54
CA ARG A 89 -2.23 -9.69 15.99
C ARG A 89 -1.48 -8.46 16.53
N PRO A 90 -1.94 -7.84 17.62
CA PRO A 90 -1.24 -6.73 18.26
C PRO A 90 0.19 -7.10 18.65
#